data_AF-A0A316V8K7-F1
#
_entry.id   AF-A0A316V8K7-F1
#
_cell.length_a   1.000
_cell.length_b   1.000
_cell.length_c   1.000
_cell.angle_alpha   90.00
_cell.angle_beta   90.00
_cell.angle_gamma   90.00
#
_symmetry.space_group_name_H-M   'P 1'
#
loop_
_entity.id
_entity.type
_entity.pdbx_description
1 polymer ?
#
loop_
_entity_poly.entity_id
_entity_poly.type
_entity_poly.pdbx_seq_one_letter_code
_entity_poly.pdbx_strand_id
1 'polypeptide(L)'
;MSLRASAPRWLQASSVSTQSSAKESPIRKLADASKGCSEQGQVYAQCIFKAQFSKEGTGVERGICEKEFMAFKECVQTKMGRKW
;
A
#
# COMPACT_ATOMS: atom_id res chain seq x y z
N MET A 1 16.64 -40.35 -38.71
CA MET A 1 17.41 -39.36 -37.91
C MET A 1 16.40 -38.54 -37.11
N SER A 2 16.23 -38.80 -35.80
CA SER A 2 15.30 -38.05 -34.93
C SER A 2 16.10 -37.28 -33.89
N LEU A 3 16.12 -35.96 -34.00
CA LEU A 3 16.74 -35.05 -33.03
C LEU A 3 15.73 -34.76 -31.92
N ARG A 4 15.86 -35.42 -30.76
CA ARG A 4 15.16 -35.01 -29.54
C ARG A 4 15.86 -33.76 -28.99
N ALA A 5 15.27 -32.60 -29.20
CA ALA A 5 15.69 -31.38 -28.53
C ALA A 5 15.41 -31.51 -27.03
N SER A 6 16.47 -31.52 -26.21
CA SER A 6 16.36 -31.47 -24.75
C SER A 6 15.94 -30.06 -24.35
N ALA A 7 14.77 -29.94 -23.73
CA ALA A 7 14.27 -28.66 -23.22
C ALA A 7 15.22 -28.12 -22.13
N PRO A 8 15.46 -26.79 -22.07
CA PRO A 8 16.42 -26.24 -21.16
C PRO A 8 15.84 -26.08 -19.74
N ARG A 9 16.70 -26.33 -18.75
CA ARG A 9 16.39 -26.52 -17.31
C ARG A 9 15.71 -25.33 -16.61
N TRP A 10 15.61 -24.16 -17.25
CA TRP A 10 14.95 -22.96 -16.71
C TRP A 10 13.42 -22.94 -16.90
N LEU A 11 12.86 -23.94 -17.58
CA LEU A 11 11.41 -24.20 -17.65
C LEU A 11 10.87 -25.03 -16.46
N GLN A 12 11.62 -25.18 -15.37
CA GLN A 12 11.08 -25.74 -14.14
C GLN A 12 10.29 -24.66 -13.40
N ALA A 13 8.96 -24.77 -13.51
CA ALA A 13 7.99 -24.05 -12.70
C ALA A 13 8.36 -24.23 -11.23
N SER A 14 8.93 -23.19 -10.64
CA SER A 14 9.19 -23.14 -9.21
C SER A 14 7.84 -23.01 -8.52
N SER A 15 7.35 -24.12 -7.95
CA SER A 15 6.26 -24.12 -6.99
C SER A 15 6.69 -23.27 -5.80
N VAL A 16 6.30 -22.00 -5.82
CA VAL A 16 6.41 -21.12 -4.66
C VAL A 16 5.48 -21.69 -3.59
N SER A 17 6.06 -22.50 -2.71
CA SER A 17 5.39 -23.02 -1.52
C SER A 17 5.09 -21.85 -0.60
N THR A 18 3.84 -21.42 -0.61
CA THR A 18 3.26 -20.43 0.30
C THR A 18 3.36 -20.94 1.74
N GLN A 19 4.48 -20.68 2.43
CA GLN A 19 4.62 -21.00 3.84
C GLN A 19 3.90 -19.94 4.68
N SER A 20 2.66 -20.27 5.04
CA SER A 20 1.86 -19.54 6.03
C SER A 20 2.39 -19.83 7.43
N SER A 21 2.90 -18.81 8.10
CA SER A 21 3.02 -18.79 9.56
C SER A 21 2.43 -17.47 10.05
N ALA A 22 1.15 -17.52 10.42
CA ALA A 22 0.35 -16.36 10.79
C ALA A 22 0.73 -15.82 12.17
N LYS A 23 1.89 -15.16 12.28
CA LYS A 23 2.01 -14.01 13.17
C LYS A 23 1.51 -12.84 12.37
N GLU A 24 0.28 -12.41 12.64
CA GLU A 24 -0.34 -11.26 11.98
C GLU A 24 0.63 -10.09 12.04
N SER A 25 1.23 -9.79 10.90
CA SER A 25 2.30 -8.82 10.80
C SER A 25 1.72 -7.47 11.23
N PRO A 26 2.44 -6.62 11.98
CA PRO A 26 1.95 -5.28 12.31
C PRO A 26 1.58 -4.47 11.04
N ILE A 27 2.18 -4.83 9.90
CA ILE A 27 1.82 -4.34 8.56
C ILE A 27 0.40 -4.74 8.13
N ARG A 28 -0.04 -5.97 8.43
CA ARG A 28 -1.41 -6.42 8.13
C ARG A 28 -2.43 -5.65 8.97
N LYS A 29 -2.17 -5.50 10.27
CA LYS A 29 -3.02 -4.70 11.16
C LYS A 29 -3.14 -3.25 10.70
N LEU A 30 -2.05 -2.65 10.25
CA LEU A 30 -2.09 -1.31 9.66
C LEU A 30 -2.91 -1.27 8.37
N ALA A 31 -2.76 -2.27 7.49
CA ALA A 31 -3.53 -2.35 6.26
C ALA A 31 -5.04 -2.52 6.53
N ASP A 32 -5.43 -3.34 7.51
CA ASP A 32 -6.82 -3.53 7.92
C ASP A 32 -7.38 -2.27 8.59
N ALA A 33 -6.61 -1.60 9.45
CA ALA A 33 -6.99 -0.30 10.02
C ALA A 33 -7.17 0.77 8.94
N SER A 34 -6.27 0.82 7.95
CA SER A 34 -6.34 1.75 6.83
C SER A 34 -7.55 1.47 5.93
N LYS A 35 -7.90 0.20 5.71
CA LYS A 35 -9.15 -0.18 5.02
C LYS A 35 -10.38 0.35 5.74
N GLY A 36 -10.40 0.29 7.07
CA GLY A 36 -11.48 0.83 7.90
C GLY A 36 -11.58 2.36 7.89
N CYS A 37 -10.57 3.06 7.35
CA CYS A 37 -10.48 4.51 7.23
C CYS A 37 -10.37 4.95 5.76
N SER A 38 -10.88 4.11 4.84
CA SER A 38 -10.74 4.34 3.39
C SER A 38 -11.41 5.62 2.93
N GLU A 39 -12.49 6.04 3.59
CA GLU A 39 -13.24 7.25 3.29
C GLU A 39 -12.38 8.51 3.51
N GLN A 40 -11.75 8.63 4.68
CA GLN A 40 -10.80 9.71 4.98
C GLN A 40 -9.54 9.60 4.09
N GLY A 41 -9.09 8.38 3.82
CA GLY A 41 -7.94 8.13 2.93
C GLY A 41 -8.20 8.58 1.49
N GLN A 42 -9.43 8.41 0.98
CA GLN A 42 -9.82 8.90 -0.34
C GLN A 42 -9.83 10.43 -0.41
N VAL A 43 -10.36 11.10 0.62
CA VAL A 43 -10.37 12.57 0.69
C VAL A 43 -8.94 13.12 0.69
N TYR A 44 -8.05 12.52 1.49
CA TYR A 44 -6.63 12.86 1.50
C TYR A 44 -5.95 12.61 0.14
N ALA A 45 -6.20 11.47 -0.48
CA ALA A 45 -5.65 11.15 -1.80
C ALA A 45 -6.13 12.15 -2.88
N GLN A 46 -7.40 12.54 -2.85
CA GLN A 46 -7.94 13.55 -3.78
C GLN A 46 -7.25 14.91 -3.62
N CYS A 47 -6.99 15.34 -2.38
CA CYS A 47 -6.23 16.56 -2.13
C CYS A 47 -4.81 16.44 -2.70
N ILE A 48 -4.10 15.33 -2.45
CA ILE A 48 -2.76 15.08 -2.99
C ILE A 48 -2.75 15.12 -4.51
N PHE A 49 -3.70 14.45 -5.17
CA PHE A 49 -3.77 14.44 -6.63
C PHE A 49 -3.98 15.86 -7.16
N LYS A 50 -4.93 16.61 -6.58
CA LYS A 50 -5.14 18.01 -6.97
C LYS A 50 -3.88 18.86 -6.74
N ALA A 51 -3.20 18.69 -5.61
CA ALA A 51 -1.98 19.42 -5.29
C ALA A 51 -0.83 19.08 -6.26
N GLN A 52 -0.63 17.80 -6.59
CA GLN A 52 0.39 17.37 -7.55
C GLN A 52 0.18 17.90 -8.97
N PHE A 53 -1.08 18.03 -9.39
CA PHE A 53 -1.42 18.51 -10.74
C PHE A 53 -1.80 19.99 -10.78
N SER A 54 -1.77 20.71 -9.65
CA SER A 54 -1.99 22.14 -9.62
C SER A 54 -0.80 22.84 -10.27
N LYS A 55 -1.09 23.81 -11.14
CA LYS A 55 -0.12 24.47 -12.04
C LYS A 55 1.01 25.23 -11.34
N GLU A 56 0.99 25.30 -10.01
CA GLU A 56 1.92 26.05 -9.18
C GLU A 56 2.92 25.08 -8.50
N GLY A 57 3.98 24.71 -9.24
CA GLY A 57 5.28 24.33 -8.67
C GLY A 57 5.45 22.97 -7.96
N THR A 58 6.29 22.11 -8.54
CA THR A 58 7.28 21.22 -7.86
C THR A 58 6.82 20.27 -6.73
N GLY A 59 5.55 19.88 -6.67
CA GLY A 59 5.09 18.71 -5.92
C GLY A 59 4.26 19.02 -4.67
N VAL A 60 3.99 18.00 -3.87
CA VAL A 60 3.14 18.12 -2.67
C VAL A 60 3.96 18.78 -1.56
N GLU A 61 3.80 20.08 -1.34
CA GLU A 61 4.40 20.74 -0.18
C GLU A 61 3.78 20.24 1.13
N ARG A 62 4.59 20.24 2.19
CA ARG A 62 4.12 19.93 3.55
C ARG A 62 3.10 20.97 3.96
N GLY A 63 1.89 20.52 4.32
CA GLY A 63 0.84 21.38 4.83
C GLY A 63 -0.40 21.48 3.93
N ILE A 64 -0.28 21.22 2.61
CA ILE A 64 -1.39 21.43 1.65
C ILE A 64 -2.61 20.56 1.99
N CYS A 65 -2.38 19.29 2.35
CA CYS A 65 -3.43 18.32 2.68
C CYS A 65 -3.39 17.91 4.16
N GLU A 66 -2.88 18.78 5.03
CA GLU A 66 -2.64 18.45 6.44
C GLU A 66 -3.93 18.12 7.20
N LYS A 67 -5.03 18.83 6.91
CA LYS A 67 -6.31 18.60 7.59
C LYS A 67 -6.87 17.21 7.27
N GLU A 68 -6.85 16.85 6.00
CA GLU A 68 -7.29 15.56 5.48
C GLU A 68 -6.38 14.43 5.99
N PHE A 69 -5.07 14.69 6.05
CA PHE A 69 -4.11 13.75 6.62
C PHE A 69 -4.35 13.51 8.11
N MET A 70 -4.62 14.57 8.88
CA MET A 70 -4.90 14.46 10.31
C MET A 70 -6.16 13.65 10.58
N ALA A 71 -7.24 13.88 9.82
CA ALA A 71 -8.47 13.11 9.93
C ALA A 71 -8.25 11.61 9.62
N PHE A 72 -7.48 11.31 8.57
CA PHE A 72 -7.10 9.94 8.24
C PHE A 72 -6.23 9.31 9.35
N LYS A 73 -5.24 10.06 9.84
CA LYS A 73 -4.33 9.64 10.92
C LYS A 73 -5.09 9.34 12.21
N GLU A 74 -6.03 10.18 12.62
CA GLU A 74 -6.85 9.97 13.82
C GLU A 74 -7.70 8.70 13.70
N CYS A 75 -8.30 8.46 12.53
CA CYS A 75 -9.05 7.24 12.29
C CYS A 75 -8.15 6.00 12.39
N VAL A 76 -6.99 6.01 11.72
CA VAL A 76 -6.04 4.88 11.74
C VAL A 76 -5.48 4.66 13.13
N GLN A 77 -5.14 5.72 13.87
CA GLN A 77 -4.65 5.63 15.25
C GLN A 77 -5.71 5.03 16.19
N THR A 78 -6.96 5.45 16.04
CA THR A 78 -8.09 4.88 16.81
C THR A 78 -8.26 3.39 16.54
N LYS A 79 -8.17 2.98 15.26
CA LYS A 79 -8.29 1.58 14.85
C LYS A 79 -7.08 0.72 15.25
N MET A 80 -5.88 1.30 15.29
CA MET A 80 -4.64 0.63 15.69
C MET A 80 -4.44 0.58 17.21
N GLY A 81 -5.17 1.39 17.98
CA GLY A 81 -5.03 1.48 19.44
C GLY A 81 -3.63 1.90 19.89
N ARG A 82 -2.85 2.54 19.00
CA ARG A 82 -1.47 2.98 19.25
C ARG A 82 -1.31 4.43 18.83
N LYS A 83 -0.78 5.24 19.74
CA LYS A 83 -0.42 6.65 19.51
C LYS A 83 1.04 6.70 19.00
N TRP A 84 1.25 7.31 17.84
CA TRP A 84 2.56 7.53 17.20
C TRP A 84 2.84 9.02 17.11
#